data_AF-A0A1Q5RTQ0-F1
#
_entry.id   AF-A0A1Q5RTQ0-F1
#
_cell.length_a   1.000
_cell.length_b   1.000
_cell.length_c   1.000
_cell.angle_alpha   90.00
_cell.angle_beta   90.00
_cell.angle_gamma   90.00
#
_symmetry.space_group_name_H-M   'P 1'
#
loop_
_entity.id
_entity.type
_entity.pdbx_description
1 polymer ?
#
loop_
_entity_poly.entity_id
_entity_poly.type
_entity_poly.pdbx_seq_one_letter_code
_entity_poly.pdbx_strand_id
1 'polypeptide(L)'
;MIIFVLDFVISVAPLFFLHLGGKFAVGSLAGGLSSLAHAVALTISIFFAIYPKASTNFARPSLYALPWSSYVVFGALSYVAGNAVLFMTYITIPIAEGWLAKSHPFAASSLFSLIFLVNTVVLSILLDVRLRADGLDYHEARLRDGGTHAVVMASVMLCLLIGFTLVTVHFGLDAPPISWSVYTFIVVLFGVLGFVMGYLVPSTAEAYIESNKLIRKSSALDGNLLGWAAPASQPIVKP
;
A
#
# COMPACT_ATOMS: atom_id res chain seq x y z
N MET A 1 2.75 11.69 4.65
CA MET A 1 1.62 12.38 5.33
C MET A 1 0.40 12.55 4.42
N ILE A 2 0.54 13.11 3.20
CA ILE A 2 -0.61 13.32 2.28
C ILE A 2 -1.39 12.03 2.00
N ILE A 3 -0.71 10.94 1.64
CA ILE A 3 -1.37 9.66 1.30
C ILE A 3 -2.09 9.04 2.49
N PHE A 4 -1.51 9.15 3.69
CA PHE A 4 -2.15 8.68 4.93
C PHE A 4 -3.47 9.41 5.19
N VAL A 5 -3.47 10.75 5.10
CA VAL A 5 -4.67 11.56 5.30
C VAL A 5 -5.70 11.26 4.23
N LEU A 6 -5.27 11.12 2.97
CA LEU A 6 -6.16 10.80 1.86
C LEU A 6 -6.80 9.42 2.02
N ASP A 7 -6.03 8.39 2.36
CA ASP A 7 -6.55 7.04 2.60
C ASP A 7 -7.52 7.01 3.77
N PHE A 8 -7.22 7.73 4.86
CA PHE A 8 -8.15 7.85 5.98
C PHE A 8 -9.48 8.48 5.53
N VAL A 9 -9.44 9.62 4.82
CA VAL A 9 -10.65 10.29 4.32
C VAL A 9 -11.44 9.39 3.36
N ILE A 10 -10.75 8.73 2.43
CA ILE A 10 -11.35 7.80 1.47
C ILE A 10 -11.98 6.60 2.16
N SER A 11 -11.34 6.07 3.19
CA SER A 11 -11.83 4.92 3.95
C SER A 11 -12.99 5.27 4.88
N VAL A 12 -13.07 6.52 5.35
CA VAL A 12 -14.19 7.01 6.18
C VAL A 12 -15.38 7.44 5.32
N ALA A 13 -15.16 7.98 4.12
CA ALA A 13 -16.22 8.54 3.27
C ALA A 13 -17.42 7.60 3.05
N PRO A 14 -17.25 6.29 2.77
CA PRO A 14 -18.37 5.36 2.60
C PRO A 14 -19.29 5.27 3.82
N LEU A 15 -18.78 5.53 5.03
CA LEU A 15 -19.57 5.46 6.27
C LEU A 15 -20.72 6.48 6.30
N PHE A 16 -20.60 7.60 5.57
CA PHE A 16 -21.66 8.61 5.47
C PHE A 16 -22.75 8.23 4.47
N PHE A 17 -22.49 7.26 3.59
CA PHE A 17 -23.43 6.80 2.56
C PHE A 17 -24.01 5.42 2.89
N LEU A 18 -23.34 4.64 3.74
CA LEU A 18 -23.80 3.36 4.26
C LEU A 18 -24.86 3.54 5.35
N HIS A 19 -26.12 3.57 4.94
CA HIS A 19 -27.28 3.59 5.86
C HIS A 19 -27.69 2.16 6.22
N LEU A 20 -26.84 1.46 6.99
CA LEU A 20 -27.09 0.10 7.45
C LEU A 20 -27.62 0.10 8.89
N GLY A 21 -28.81 -0.47 9.10
CA GLY A 21 -29.45 -0.60 10.41
C GLY A 21 -29.27 -1.99 11.05
N GLY A 22 -29.60 -2.09 12.34
CA GLY A 22 -29.65 -3.37 13.07
C GLY A 22 -28.27 -4.04 13.19
N LYS A 23 -28.20 -5.32 12.84
CA LYS A 23 -26.97 -6.14 12.98
C LYS A 23 -25.78 -5.65 12.15
N PHE A 24 -26.00 -4.78 11.17
CA PHE A 24 -24.94 -4.22 10.32
C PHE A 24 -24.56 -2.78 10.66
N ALA A 25 -25.12 -2.20 11.74
CA ALA A 25 -24.89 -0.81 12.12
C ALA A 25 -23.40 -0.53 12.38
N VAL A 26 -22.81 0.40 11.63
CA VAL A 26 -21.42 0.81 11.82
C VAL A 26 -21.36 2.07 12.68
N GLY A 27 -20.85 1.94 13.89
CA GLY A 27 -20.60 3.10 14.76
C GLY A 27 -19.47 3.97 14.20
N SER A 28 -19.60 5.30 14.30
CA SER A 28 -18.60 6.26 13.80
C SER A 28 -17.20 6.03 14.38
N LEU A 29 -17.11 5.66 15.66
CA LEU A 29 -15.84 5.33 16.31
C LEU A 29 -15.20 4.06 15.73
N ALA A 30 -15.95 2.97 15.59
CA ALA A 30 -15.44 1.70 15.07
C ALA A 30 -15.03 1.83 13.59
N GLY A 31 -15.84 2.55 12.80
CA GLY A 31 -15.51 2.89 11.41
C GLY A 31 -14.23 3.72 11.33
N GLY A 32 -14.15 4.81 12.11
CA GLY A 32 -12.96 5.68 12.14
C GLY A 32 -11.68 4.96 12.57
N LEU A 33 -11.74 4.09 13.59
CA LEU A 33 -10.59 3.28 14.02
C LEU A 33 -10.17 2.26 12.96
N SER A 34 -11.13 1.66 12.26
CA SER A 34 -10.84 0.75 11.13
C SER A 34 -10.16 1.48 9.98
N SER A 35 -10.66 2.66 9.61
CA SER A 35 -10.05 3.50 8.57
C SER A 35 -8.65 3.98 8.96
N LEU A 36 -8.43 4.30 10.24
CA LEU A 36 -7.11 4.67 10.76
C LEU A 36 -6.13 3.49 10.65
N ALA A 37 -6.56 2.30 11.06
CA ALA A 37 -5.75 1.08 10.95
C ALA A 37 -5.39 0.77 9.48
N HIS A 38 -6.34 0.95 8.56
CA HIS A 38 -6.09 0.82 7.13
C HIS A 38 -5.02 1.82 6.64
N ALA A 39 -5.12 3.10 7.04
CA ALA A 39 -4.13 4.13 6.68
C ALA A 39 -2.72 3.85 7.23
N VAL A 40 -2.63 3.31 8.44
CA VAL A 40 -1.35 2.85 9.01
C VAL A 40 -0.79 1.70 8.18
N ALA A 41 -1.59 0.67 7.91
CA ALA A 41 -1.17 -0.50 7.14
C ALA A 41 -0.76 -0.12 5.70
N LEU A 42 -1.49 0.79 5.05
CA LEU A 42 -1.14 1.30 3.73
C LEU A 42 0.20 2.05 3.76
N THR A 43 0.46 2.85 4.79
CA THR A 43 1.74 3.54 4.96
C THR A 43 2.90 2.55 5.12
N ILE A 44 2.70 1.48 5.91
CA ILE A 44 3.67 0.39 6.04
C ILE A 44 3.93 -0.29 4.69
N SER A 45 2.89 -0.53 3.89
CA SER A 45 3.02 -1.14 2.57
C SER A 45 3.83 -0.27 1.58
N ILE A 46 3.66 1.06 1.64
CA ILE A 46 4.46 2.01 0.86
C ILE A 46 5.92 2.00 1.33
N PHE A 47 6.15 1.95 2.64
CA PHE A 47 7.49 1.84 3.19
C PHE A 47 8.20 0.58 2.66
N PHE A 48 7.53 -0.58 2.67
CA PHE A 48 8.08 -1.81 2.10
C PHE A 48 8.33 -1.74 0.59
N ALA A 49 7.64 -0.87 -0.15
CA ALA A 49 7.92 -0.67 -1.57
C ALA A 49 9.20 0.14 -1.84
N ILE A 50 9.55 1.07 -0.93
CA ILE A 50 10.64 2.04 -1.11
C ILE A 50 11.92 1.63 -0.37
N TYR A 51 11.79 1.30 0.92
CA TYR A 51 12.93 1.08 1.81
C TYR A 51 13.96 0.07 1.28
N PRO A 52 13.56 -1.09 0.74
CA PRO A 52 14.52 -2.08 0.26
C PRO A 52 15.42 -1.55 -0.85
N LYS A 53 14.91 -0.65 -1.69
CA LYS A 53 15.64 -0.08 -2.83
C LYS A 53 16.65 0.98 -2.40
N ALA A 54 16.28 1.74 -1.37
CA ALA A 54 17.15 2.75 -0.78
C ALA A 54 18.31 2.12 0.03
N SER A 55 18.08 0.96 0.65
CA SER A 55 18.97 0.40 1.67
C SER A 55 19.70 -0.89 1.27
N THR A 56 19.15 -1.70 0.34
CA THR A 56 19.69 -3.03 0.03
C THR A 56 20.06 -3.17 -1.45
N ASN A 57 21.01 -4.04 -1.77
CA ASN A 57 21.32 -4.40 -3.16
C ASN A 57 20.33 -5.45 -3.73
N PHE A 58 19.68 -6.22 -2.87
CA PHE A 58 18.72 -7.27 -3.25
C PHE A 58 17.51 -6.73 -4.02
N ALA A 59 17.07 -5.53 -3.70
CA ALA A 59 15.91 -4.90 -4.32
C ALA A 59 16.28 -3.83 -5.36
N ARG A 60 17.55 -3.72 -5.78
CA ARG A 60 17.96 -2.73 -6.78
C ARG A 60 17.73 -3.25 -8.19
N PRO A 61 17.08 -2.46 -9.07
CA PRO A 61 16.97 -2.83 -10.46
C PRO A 61 18.33 -2.79 -11.13
N SER A 62 18.58 -3.76 -12.00
CA SER A 62 19.72 -3.76 -12.90
C SER A 62 19.32 -3.17 -14.26
N LEU A 63 20.30 -2.86 -15.09
CA LEU A 63 20.05 -2.42 -16.47
C LEU A 63 19.26 -3.47 -17.27
N TYR A 64 19.45 -4.76 -16.99
CA TYR A 64 18.94 -5.88 -17.79
C TYR A 64 17.73 -6.60 -17.17
N ALA A 65 17.52 -6.49 -15.86
CA ALA A 65 16.49 -7.23 -15.15
C ALA A 65 15.92 -6.46 -13.95
N LEU A 66 14.62 -6.65 -13.72
CA LEU A 66 13.92 -6.21 -12.52
C LEU A 66 14.11 -7.23 -11.37
N PRO A 67 14.18 -6.77 -10.11
CA PRO A 67 14.39 -7.64 -8.95
C PRO A 67 13.08 -8.29 -8.49
N TRP A 68 12.49 -9.14 -9.33
CA TRP A 68 11.16 -9.74 -9.11
C TRP A 68 11.01 -10.46 -7.77
N SER A 69 12.07 -11.12 -7.29
CA SER A 69 12.09 -11.79 -5.99
C SER A 69 11.85 -10.81 -4.83
N SER A 70 12.36 -9.58 -4.93
CA SER A 70 12.12 -8.54 -3.93
C SER A 70 10.66 -8.13 -3.86
N TYR A 71 9.96 -8.08 -5.00
CA TYR A 71 8.54 -7.72 -5.02
C TYR A 71 7.70 -8.74 -4.26
N VAL A 72 8.00 -10.04 -4.45
CA VAL A 72 7.31 -11.12 -3.77
C VAL A 72 7.58 -11.09 -2.27
N VAL A 73 8.85 -10.95 -1.86
CA VAL A 73 9.23 -10.92 -0.44
C VAL A 73 8.61 -9.73 0.28
N PHE A 74 8.77 -8.52 -0.26
CA PHE A 74 8.26 -7.31 0.41
C PHE A 74 6.74 -7.17 0.28
N GLY A 75 6.13 -7.69 -0.79
CA GLY A 75 4.68 -7.82 -0.90
C GLY A 75 4.11 -8.81 0.12
N ALA A 76 4.78 -9.94 0.37
CA ALA A 76 4.37 -10.87 1.42
C ALA A 76 4.55 -10.26 2.82
N LEU A 77 5.62 -9.52 3.06
CA LEU A 77 5.81 -8.81 4.33
C LEU A 77 4.77 -7.72 4.55
N SER A 78 4.40 -6.96 3.52
CA SER A 78 3.34 -5.94 3.63
C SER A 78 1.96 -6.56 3.85
N TYR A 79 1.68 -7.71 3.23
CA TYR A 79 0.49 -8.51 3.51
C TYR A 79 0.44 -8.92 4.98
N VAL A 80 1.51 -9.55 5.50
CA VAL A 80 1.56 -10.03 6.89
C VAL A 80 1.42 -8.87 7.87
N ALA A 81 2.14 -7.77 7.66
CA ALA A 81 2.06 -6.58 8.51
C ALA A 81 0.66 -5.95 8.48
N GLY A 82 0.07 -5.78 7.29
CA GLY A 82 -1.28 -5.24 7.15
C GLY A 82 -2.34 -6.15 7.75
N ASN A 83 -2.20 -7.46 7.59
CA ASN A 83 -3.08 -8.44 8.23
C ASN A 83 -3.00 -8.34 9.76
N ALA A 84 -1.79 -8.25 10.32
CA ALA A 84 -1.61 -8.08 11.77
C ALA A 84 -2.28 -6.79 12.28
N VAL A 85 -2.09 -5.65 11.60
CA VAL A 85 -2.71 -4.37 11.96
C VAL A 85 -4.24 -4.45 11.92
N LEU A 86 -4.81 -4.98 10.83
CA LEU A 86 -6.25 -5.11 10.68
C LEU A 86 -6.85 -6.12 11.66
N PHE A 87 -6.20 -7.28 11.84
CA PHE A 87 -6.63 -8.32 12.77
C PHE A 87 -6.68 -7.78 14.21
N MET A 88 -5.60 -7.14 14.67
CA MET A 88 -5.55 -6.54 16.00
C MET A 88 -6.63 -5.47 16.17
N THR A 89 -6.92 -4.71 15.13
CA THR A 89 -8.01 -3.73 15.14
C THR A 89 -9.36 -4.42 15.28
N TYR A 90 -9.64 -5.45 14.49
CA TYR A 90 -10.94 -6.12 14.48
C TYR A 90 -11.27 -6.86 15.79
N ILE A 91 -10.27 -7.37 16.50
CA ILE A 91 -10.48 -8.01 17.80
C ILE A 91 -10.60 -7.01 18.96
N THR A 92 -10.19 -5.75 18.78
CA THR A 92 -10.17 -4.73 19.84
C THR A 92 -11.37 -3.79 19.78
N ILE A 93 -11.89 -3.48 18.60
CA ILE A 93 -13.00 -2.53 18.44
C ILE A 93 -14.37 -3.23 18.47
N PRO A 94 -15.45 -2.54 18.89
CA PRO A 94 -16.79 -3.09 18.83
C PRO A 94 -17.30 -3.12 17.38
N ILE A 95 -17.20 -4.29 16.74
CA ILE A 95 -17.79 -4.56 15.41
C ILE A 95 -19.20 -5.12 15.57
N ALA A 96 -20.12 -4.68 14.70
CA ALA A 96 -21.50 -5.17 14.69
C ALA A 96 -21.60 -6.64 14.26
N GLU A 97 -22.59 -7.35 14.79
CA GLU A 97 -22.74 -8.81 14.68
C GLU A 97 -22.87 -9.34 13.26
N GLY A 98 -23.40 -8.55 12.34
CA GLY A 98 -23.59 -8.94 10.94
C GLY A 98 -22.31 -8.92 10.11
N TRP A 99 -21.22 -8.31 10.58
CA TRP A 99 -19.99 -8.22 9.80
C TRP A 99 -19.11 -9.45 9.96
N LEU A 100 -18.54 -9.94 8.85
CA LEU A 100 -17.55 -11.03 8.85
C LEU A 100 -16.41 -10.79 9.84
N ALA A 101 -15.97 -9.53 9.99
CA ALA A 101 -14.88 -9.18 10.91
C ALA A 101 -15.22 -9.41 12.39
N LYS A 102 -16.51 -9.50 12.76
CA LYS A 102 -16.94 -9.80 14.12
C LYS A 102 -16.81 -11.27 14.47
N SER A 103 -17.26 -12.16 13.58
CA SER A 103 -17.25 -13.61 13.79
C SER A 103 -15.96 -14.28 13.34
N HIS A 104 -15.36 -13.80 12.25
CA HIS A 104 -14.15 -14.32 11.64
C HIS A 104 -13.15 -13.19 11.35
N PRO A 105 -12.61 -12.51 12.39
CA PRO A 105 -11.71 -11.37 12.24
C PRO A 105 -10.48 -11.70 11.39
N PHE A 106 -9.91 -12.90 11.55
CA PHE A 106 -8.75 -13.34 10.77
C PHE A 106 -9.05 -13.51 9.27
N ALA A 107 -10.24 -14.03 8.93
CA ALA A 107 -10.62 -14.19 7.53
C ALA A 107 -10.85 -12.82 6.87
N ALA A 108 -11.53 -11.90 7.57
CA ALA A 108 -11.74 -10.54 7.11
C ALA A 108 -10.40 -9.80 6.94
N SER A 109 -9.52 -9.82 7.95
CA SER A 109 -8.23 -9.11 7.89
C SER A 109 -7.33 -9.69 6.81
N SER A 110 -7.29 -11.01 6.66
CA SER A 110 -6.51 -11.69 5.61
C SER A 110 -6.99 -11.29 4.22
N LEU A 111 -8.30 -11.29 3.98
CA LEU A 111 -8.87 -10.85 2.71
C LEU A 111 -8.50 -9.40 2.39
N PHE A 112 -8.81 -8.46 3.29
CA PHE A 112 -8.56 -7.03 3.01
C PHE A 112 -7.07 -6.68 2.95
N SER A 113 -6.20 -7.45 3.61
CA SER A 113 -4.75 -7.21 3.56
C SER A 113 -4.10 -7.49 2.19
N LEU A 114 -4.79 -8.17 1.27
CA LEU A 114 -4.33 -8.35 -0.11
C LEU A 114 -4.10 -7.02 -0.83
N ILE A 115 -4.82 -5.96 -0.46
CA ILE A 115 -4.62 -4.63 -1.06
C ILE A 115 -3.21 -4.10 -0.80
N PHE A 116 -2.66 -4.37 0.38
CA PHE A 116 -1.31 -3.91 0.76
C PHE A 116 -0.22 -4.66 0.00
N LEU A 117 -0.44 -5.96 -0.24
CA LEU A 117 0.44 -6.76 -1.09
C LEU A 117 0.51 -6.16 -2.49
N VAL A 118 -0.66 -5.96 -3.12
CA VAL A 118 -0.70 -5.45 -4.49
C VAL A 118 -0.14 -4.04 -4.57
N ASN A 119 -0.49 -3.17 -3.63
CA ASN A 119 0.05 -1.81 -3.54
C ASN A 119 1.59 -1.82 -3.47
N THR A 120 2.17 -2.65 -2.60
CA THR A 120 3.64 -2.78 -2.50
C THR A 120 4.26 -3.26 -3.80
N VAL A 121 3.72 -4.33 -4.40
CA VAL A 121 4.24 -4.91 -5.64
C VAL A 121 4.20 -3.88 -6.79
N VAL A 122 3.07 -3.21 -6.98
CA VAL A 122 2.88 -2.25 -8.08
C VAL A 122 3.78 -1.04 -7.89
N LEU A 123 3.82 -0.44 -6.68
CA LEU A 123 4.71 0.69 -6.41
C LEU A 123 6.18 0.32 -6.56
N SER A 124 6.57 -0.90 -6.17
CA SER A 124 7.91 -1.40 -6.44
C SER A 124 8.17 -1.52 -7.94
N ILE A 125 7.27 -2.08 -8.74
CA ILE A 125 7.48 -2.16 -10.19
C ILE A 125 7.62 -0.76 -10.81
N LEU A 126 6.69 0.16 -10.50
CA LEU A 126 6.70 1.53 -11.04
C LEU A 126 7.98 2.29 -10.69
N LEU A 127 8.42 2.20 -9.43
CA LEU A 127 9.66 2.84 -8.98
C LEU A 127 10.90 2.23 -9.65
N ASP A 128 10.93 0.92 -9.94
CA ASP A 128 12.08 0.33 -10.64
C ASP A 128 12.10 0.64 -12.13
N VAL A 129 10.93 0.76 -12.76
CA VAL A 129 10.84 1.26 -14.14
C VAL A 129 11.41 2.68 -14.22
N ARG A 130 11.09 3.53 -13.24
CA ARG A 130 11.62 4.91 -13.16
C ARG A 130 13.12 4.97 -12.96
N LEU A 131 13.63 4.26 -11.95
CA LEU A 131 15.07 4.20 -11.64
C LEU A 131 15.92 3.65 -12.80
N ARG A 132 15.30 3.05 -13.83
CA ARG A 132 15.95 2.58 -15.06
C ARG A 132 15.78 3.54 -16.25
N ALA A 133 14.82 4.45 -16.21
CA ALA A 133 14.37 5.17 -17.40
C ALA A 133 15.25 6.35 -17.81
N ASP A 134 16.18 6.83 -16.97
CA ASP A 134 17.06 7.99 -17.23
C ASP A 134 16.35 9.15 -17.96
N GLY A 135 15.06 9.37 -17.64
CA GLY A 135 14.16 10.23 -18.41
C GLY A 135 13.96 11.60 -17.76
N LEU A 136 13.95 12.66 -18.57
CA LEU A 136 13.75 14.04 -18.10
C LEU A 136 12.27 14.44 -17.96
N ASP A 137 11.33 13.68 -18.54
CA ASP A 137 9.89 13.98 -18.51
C ASP A 137 9.19 13.45 -17.26
N TYR A 138 9.35 14.19 -16.17
CA TYR A 138 8.79 13.82 -14.88
C TYR A 138 7.25 13.87 -14.82
N HIS A 139 6.59 14.78 -15.54
CA HIS A 139 5.15 14.96 -15.39
C HIS A 139 4.34 13.89 -16.13
N GLU A 140 4.64 13.64 -17.40
CA GLU A 140 3.95 12.62 -18.20
C GLU A 140 4.12 11.22 -17.59
N ALA A 141 5.34 10.89 -17.17
CA ALA A 141 5.61 9.64 -16.46
C ALA A 141 4.77 9.53 -15.17
N ARG A 142 4.60 10.62 -14.42
CA ARG A 142 3.80 10.62 -13.17
C ARG A 142 2.33 10.39 -13.47
N LEU A 143 1.79 10.99 -14.53
CA LEU A 143 0.42 10.77 -14.97
C LEU A 143 0.19 9.32 -15.40
N ARG A 144 1.13 8.73 -16.14
CA ARG A 144 1.07 7.31 -16.55
C ARG A 144 1.10 6.37 -15.35
N ASP A 145 1.99 6.62 -14.39
CA ASP A 145 2.11 5.78 -13.20
C ASP A 145 0.88 5.92 -12.29
N GLY A 146 0.37 7.15 -12.15
CA GLY A 146 -0.91 7.43 -11.50
C GLY A 146 -2.06 6.67 -12.16
N GLY A 147 -2.24 6.82 -13.47
CA GLY A 147 -3.29 6.13 -14.22
C GLY A 147 -3.19 4.59 -14.10
N THR A 148 -1.98 4.04 -14.21
CA THR A 148 -1.72 2.60 -14.05
C THR A 148 -2.14 2.13 -12.66
N HIS A 149 -1.70 2.82 -11.62
CA HIS A 149 -1.98 2.42 -10.24
C HIS A 149 -3.46 2.63 -9.86
N ALA A 150 -4.12 3.64 -10.44
CA ALA A 150 -5.55 3.87 -10.28
C ALA A 150 -6.38 2.67 -10.75
N VAL A 151 -6.09 2.16 -11.96
CA VAL A 151 -6.78 1.00 -12.52
C VAL A 151 -6.55 -0.22 -11.63
N VAL A 152 -5.31 -0.48 -11.21
CA VAL A 152 -5.00 -1.63 -10.36
C VAL A 152 -5.72 -1.55 -9.02
N MET A 153 -5.68 -0.42 -8.32
CA MET A 153 -6.34 -0.28 -7.02
C MET A 153 -7.85 -0.38 -7.12
N ALA A 154 -8.47 0.17 -8.17
CA ALA A 154 -9.90 0.01 -8.43
C ALA A 154 -10.26 -1.46 -8.69
N SER A 155 -9.48 -2.16 -9.53
CA SER A 155 -9.70 -3.58 -9.82
C SER A 155 -9.54 -4.46 -8.58
N VAL A 156 -8.50 -4.23 -7.77
CA VAL A 156 -8.29 -4.95 -6.52
C VAL A 156 -9.44 -4.70 -5.55
N MET A 157 -9.86 -3.46 -5.37
CA MET A 157 -10.98 -3.14 -4.49
C MET A 157 -12.28 -3.84 -4.95
N LEU A 158 -12.56 -3.85 -6.26
CA LEU A 158 -13.69 -4.60 -6.80
C LEU A 158 -13.59 -6.10 -6.48
N CYS A 159 -12.41 -6.71 -6.68
CA CYS A 159 -12.17 -8.12 -6.34
C CYS A 159 -12.34 -8.37 -4.83
N LEU A 160 -11.91 -7.44 -3.97
CA LEU A 160 -12.06 -7.56 -2.52
C LEU A 160 -13.51 -7.48 -2.07
N LEU A 161 -14.33 -6.63 -2.68
CA LEU A 161 -15.75 -6.51 -2.36
C LEU A 161 -16.53 -7.77 -2.80
N ILE A 162 -16.20 -8.32 -3.97
CA ILE A 162 -16.73 -9.61 -4.43
C ILE A 162 -16.27 -10.72 -3.49
N GLY A 163 -14.97 -10.79 -3.18
CA GLY A 163 -14.39 -11.76 -2.25
C GLY A 163 -15.01 -11.68 -0.87
N PHE A 164 -15.29 -10.48 -0.37
CA PHE A 164 -15.93 -10.25 0.92
C PHE A 164 -17.33 -10.87 0.94
N THR A 165 -18.10 -10.67 -0.13
CA THR A 165 -19.44 -11.28 -0.29
C THR A 165 -19.34 -12.81 -0.31
N LEU A 166 -18.42 -13.36 -1.12
CA LEU A 166 -18.24 -14.81 -1.25
C LEU A 166 -17.79 -15.46 0.05
N VAL A 167 -16.83 -14.87 0.75
CA VAL A 167 -16.31 -15.38 2.03
C VAL A 167 -17.38 -15.28 3.12
N THR A 168 -18.14 -14.19 3.16
CA THR A 168 -19.26 -14.02 4.11
C THR A 168 -20.31 -15.12 3.93
N VAL A 169 -20.71 -15.39 2.68
CA VAL A 169 -21.66 -16.46 2.36
C VAL A 169 -21.08 -17.84 2.65
N HIS A 170 -19.79 -18.07 2.37
CA HIS A 170 -19.11 -19.34 2.66
C HIS A 170 -19.15 -19.71 4.15
N PHE A 171 -19.05 -18.72 5.05
CA PHE A 171 -19.18 -18.91 6.49
C PHE A 171 -20.64 -18.95 6.98
N GLY A 172 -21.63 -18.96 6.07
CA GLY A 172 -23.05 -19.05 6.42
C GLY A 172 -23.63 -17.76 7.01
N LEU A 173 -23.00 -16.62 6.77
CA LEU A 173 -23.47 -15.30 7.23
C LEU A 173 -24.27 -14.60 6.13
N ASP A 174 -25.19 -13.72 6.54
CA ASP A 174 -25.93 -12.87 5.62
C ASP A 174 -25.01 -11.77 5.06
N ALA A 175 -24.98 -11.63 3.74
CA ALA A 175 -24.29 -10.52 3.10
C ALA A 175 -24.99 -9.18 3.43
N PRO A 176 -24.25 -8.11 3.76
CA PRO A 176 -24.86 -6.82 4.02
C PRO A 176 -25.54 -6.29 2.74
N PRO A 177 -26.74 -5.68 2.85
CA PRO A 177 -27.49 -5.17 1.70
C PRO A 177 -26.92 -3.84 1.19
N ILE A 178 -25.68 -3.88 0.70
CA ILE A 178 -24.98 -2.72 0.13
C ILE A 178 -25.43 -2.55 -1.32
N SER A 179 -25.85 -1.34 -1.68
CA SER A 179 -26.27 -1.04 -3.05
C SER A 179 -25.08 -1.03 -4.02
N TRP A 180 -25.36 -1.35 -5.29
CA TRP A 180 -24.35 -1.25 -6.37
C TRP A 180 -23.76 0.15 -6.53
N SER A 181 -24.52 1.20 -6.20
CA SER A 181 -24.03 2.58 -6.20
C SER A 181 -22.94 2.80 -5.16
N VAL A 182 -23.10 2.26 -3.94
CA VAL A 182 -22.09 2.36 -2.88
C VAL A 182 -20.86 1.53 -3.21
N TYR A 183 -21.02 0.32 -3.77
CA TYR A 183 -19.88 -0.47 -4.25
C TYR A 183 -19.08 0.27 -5.32
N THR A 184 -19.74 0.82 -6.33
CA THR A 184 -19.09 1.62 -7.39
C THR A 184 -18.38 2.83 -6.78
N PHE A 185 -19.01 3.53 -5.83
CA PHE A 185 -18.41 4.66 -5.14
C PHE A 185 -17.12 4.28 -4.41
N ILE A 186 -17.12 3.18 -3.63
CA ILE A 186 -15.92 2.67 -2.94
C ILE A 186 -14.80 2.36 -3.96
N VAL A 187 -15.13 1.64 -5.04
CA VAL A 187 -14.16 1.29 -6.09
C VAL A 187 -13.52 2.54 -6.71
N VAL A 188 -14.33 3.54 -7.04
CA VAL A 188 -13.85 4.81 -7.61
C VAL A 188 -12.95 5.55 -6.63
N LEU A 189 -13.31 5.64 -5.35
CA LEU A 189 -12.48 6.29 -4.34
C LEU A 189 -11.11 5.60 -4.23
N PHE A 190 -11.06 4.26 -4.21
CA PHE A 190 -9.79 3.53 -4.20
C PHE A 190 -8.99 3.68 -5.49
N GLY A 191 -9.66 3.86 -6.63
CA GLY A 191 -9.01 4.26 -7.88
C GLY A 191 -8.36 5.65 -7.77
N VAL A 192 -9.04 6.63 -7.18
CA VAL A 192 -8.48 7.97 -6.92
C VAL A 192 -7.28 7.90 -5.97
N LEU A 193 -7.38 7.09 -4.91
CA LEU A 193 -6.25 6.84 -4.01
C LEU A 193 -5.06 6.25 -4.76
N GLY A 194 -5.31 5.22 -5.58
CA GLY A 194 -4.30 4.60 -6.45
C GLY A 194 -3.65 5.61 -7.39
N PHE A 195 -4.44 6.50 -8.00
CA PHE A 195 -3.93 7.57 -8.84
C PHE A 195 -2.95 8.47 -8.10
N VAL A 196 -3.36 9.00 -6.94
CA VAL A 196 -2.53 9.92 -6.16
C VAL A 196 -1.26 9.21 -5.67
N MET A 197 -1.36 7.96 -5.25
CA MET A 197 -0.19 7.16 -4.85
C MET A 197 0.76 6.91 -6.02
N GLY A 198 0.26 6.48 -7.19
CA GLY A 198 1.09 6.23 -8.37
C GLY A 198 1.74 7.51 -8.93
N TYR A 199 1.05 8.64 -8.81
CA TYR A 199 1.55 9.95 -9.25
C TYR A 199 2.66 10.48 -8.32
N LEU A 200 2.48 10.37 -7.00
CA LEU A 200 3.38 10.98 -6.02
C LEU A 200 4.50 10.04 -5.53
N VAL A 201 4.20 8.79 -5.21
CA VAL A 201 5.14 7.91 -4.48
C VAL A 201 6.39 7.60 -5.30
N PRO A 202 6.29 7.03 -6.51
CA PRO A 202 7.48 6.62 -7.26
C PRO A 202 8.40 7.80 -7.56
N SER A 203 7.83 8.96 -7.94
CA SER A 203 8.61 10.16 -8.26
C SER A 203 9.31 10.77 -7.05
N THR A 204 8.66 10.79 -5.89
CA THR A 204 9.28 11.32 -4.66
C THR A 204 10.35 10.36 -4.14
N ALA A 205 10.09 9.05 -4.22
CA ALA A 205 11.04 8.02 -3.80
C ALA A 205 12.29 7.97 -4.69
N GLU A 206 12.13 8.10 -6.01
CA GLU A 206 13.21 8.22 -6.98
C GLU A 206 14.16 9.37 -6.62
N ALA A 207 13.62 10.59 -6.49
CA ALA A 207 14.42 11.77 -6.13
C ALA A 207 15.16 11.60 -4.78
N TYR A 208 14.51 10.96 -3.80
CA TYR A 208 15.14 10.66 -2.51
C TYR A 208 16.25 9.61 -2.62
N ILE A 209 16.08 8.59 -3.45
CA ILE A 209 17.08 7.55 -3.66
C ILE A 209 18.29 8.12 -4.42
N GLU A 210 18.07 8.96 -5.42
CA GLU A 210 19.13 9.62 -6.19
C GLU A 210 19.93 10.63 -5.37
N SER A 211 19.26 11.51 -4.62
CA SER A 211 19.94 12.45 -3.73
C SER A 211 20.81 11.72 -2.70
N ASN A 212 20.32 10.61 -2.12
CA ASN A 212 21.12 9.77 -1.25
C ASN A 212 22.32 9.13 -1.95
N LYS A 213 22.21 8.73 -3.23
CA LYS A 213 23.35 8.24 -4.01
C LYS A 213 24.40 9.33 -4.21
N LEU A 214 23.98 10.57 -4.48
CA LEU A 214 24.88 11.71 -4.69
C LEU A 214 25.61 12.10 -3.41
N ILE A 215 24.89 12.20 -2.27
CA ILE A 215 25.49 12.48 -0.95
C ILE A 215 26.50 11.39 -0.58
N ARG A 216 26.22 10.13 -0.87
CA ARG A 216 27.17 9.02 -0.65
C ARG A 216 28.42 9.16 -1.51
N LYS A 217 28.27 9.53 -2.78
CA LYS A 217 29.42 9.76 -3.68
C LYS A 217 30.27 10.95 -3.23
N SER A 218 29.66 12.07 -2.84
CA SER A 218 30.41 13.23 -2.34
C SER A 218 31.13 12.92 -1.04
N SER A 219 30.46 12.27 -0.08
CA SER A 219 31.07 11.89 1.20
C SER A 219 32.24 10.91 1.03
N ALA A 220 32.14 9.97 0.07
CA ALA A 220 33.24 9.06 -0.24
C ALA A 220 34.44 9.78 -0.88
N LEU A 221 34.19 10.82 -1.69
CA LEU A 221 35.24 11.67 -2.26
C LEU A 221 35.93 12.52 -1.18
N ASP A 222 35.20 12.94 -0.15
CA ASP A 222 35.71 13.71 0.99
C ASP A 222 36.40 12.85 2.06
N GLY A 223 36.60 11.55 1.82
CA GLY A 223 37.24 10.62 2.77
C GLY A 223 36.39 10.25 3.99
N ASN A 224 35.15 10.73 4.07
CA ASN A 224 34.20 10.38 5.13
C ASN A 224 33.38 9.15 4.72
N LEU A 225 33.77 7.98 5.23
CA LEU A 225 32.95 6.78 5.15
C LEU A 225 31.80 6.89 6.15
N LEU A 226 30.64 7.36 5.71
CA LEU A 226 29.41 7.27 6.50
C LEU A 226 29.09 5.79 6.73
N GLY A 227 29.50 5.26 7.89
CA GLY A 227 29.43 3.83 8.24
C GLY A 227 28.01 3.24 8.32
N TRP A 228 26.99 4.08 8.27
CA TRP A 228 25.57 3.69 8.17
C TRP A 228 25.02 3.73 6.73
N ALA A 229 25.82 4.19 5.76
CA ALA A 229 25.41 4.48 4.38
C ALA A 229 26.19 3.70 3.28
N ALA A 230 27.27 2.99 3.64
CA ALA A 230 28.00 2.12 2.72
C ALA A 230 27.46 0.67 2.78
N PRO A 231 27.08 0.04 1.66
CA PRO A 231 26.95 -1.41 1.66
C PRO A 231 28.31 -2.01 2.02
N ALA A 232 28.33 -2.99 2.93
CA ALA A 232 29.53 -3.62 3.50
C ALA A 232 30.53 -4.22 2.48
N SER A 233 30.24 -4.13 1.18
CA SER A 233 31.00 -4.68 0.07
C SER A 233 31.81 -3.66 -0.73
N GLN A 234 31.89 -2.38 -0.33
CA GLN A 234 32.85 -1.48 -0.99
C GLN A 234 34.27 -1.76 -0.47
N PRO A 235 35.22 -2.13 -1.36
CA PRO A 235 36.60 -2.32 -0.95
C PRO A 235 37.12 -1.00 -0.42
N ILE A 236 37.64 -1.04 0.81
CA ILE A 236 38.32 0.08 1.44
C ILE A 236 39.51 0.43 0.54
N VAL A 237 39.40 1.52 -0.22
CA VAL A 237 40.56 2.10 -0.88
C VAL A 237 41.39 2.71 0.24
N LYS A 238 42.46 2.01 0.62
CA LYS A 238 43.44 2.57 1.57
C LYS A 238 44.14 3.77 0.91
N PRO A 239 44.42 4.83 1.69
CA PRO A 239 45.21 5.96 1.23
C PRO A 239 46.62 5.53 0.80
#